data_AF-A0A7R8WML1-F1
#
_entry.id   AF-A0A7R8WML1-F1
#
_cell.length_a   1.000
_cell.length_b   1.000
_cell.length_c   1.000
_cell.angle_alpha   90.00
_cell.angle_beta   90.00
_cell.angle_gamma   90.00
#
_symmetry.space_group_name_H-M   'P 1'
#
loop_
_entity.id
_entity.type
_entity.pdbx_description
1 polymer ?
#
loop_
_entity_poly.entity_id
_entity_poly.type
_entity_poly.pdbx_seq_one_letter_code
_entity_poly.pdbx_strand_id
1 'polypeptide(L)'
;ACHLLSSALHLAREKINARRLMPSTALKQVVKDLHARFQEAKNAVQEVNKTGILRKPDLQEKLNRMSADKMLYDHAIEMCQSAALDELVGKSESCLERYQMSQIVLHCLSQTARLPRDRDVLLKYKTAVDKRLRILEQQGFFHPYETNLSGESSS
;
A
#
# COMPACT_ATOMS: atom_id res chain seq x y z
N ALA A 1 4.96 -9.82 -1.60
CA ALA A 1 5.10 -9.00 -2.83
C ALA A 1 5.14 -9.83 -4.12
N CYS A 2 6.12 -10.73 -4.33
CA CYS A 2 6.25 -11.51 -5.59
C CYS A 2 5.03 -12.35 -5.96
N HIS A 3 4.38 -13.00 -4.97
CA HIS A 3 3.17 -13.79 -5.22
C HIS A 3 2.02 -12.94 -5.78
N LEU A 4 1.80 -11.74 -5.24
CA LEU A 4 0.73 -10.85 -5.70
C LEU A 4 0.98 -10.34 -7.12
N LEU A 5 2.23 -9.95 -7.43
CA LEU A 5 2.62 -9.55 -8.79
C LEU A 5 2.47 -10.70 -9.78
N SER A 6 2.84 -11.92 -9.37
CA SER A 6 2.68 -13.12 -10.18
C SER A 6 1.20 -13.45 -10.43
N SER A 7 0.36 -13.39 -9.39
CA SER A 7 -1.09 -13.59 -9.50
C SER A 7 -1.75 -12.52 -10.38
N ALA A 8 -1.36 -11.24 -10.23
CA ALA A 8 -1.87 -10.16 -11.07
C ALA A 8 -1.46 -10.33 -12.55
N LEU A 9 -0.22 -10.73 -12.81
CA LEU A 9 0.28 -11.00 -14.17
C LEU A 9 -0.42 -12.23 -14.77
N HIS A 10 -0.64 -13.28 -13.98
CA HIS A 10 -1.36 -14.48 -14.41
C HIS A 10 -2.80 -14.15 -14.79
N LEU A 11 -3.50 -13.41 -13.93
CA LEU A 11 -4.87 -12.96 -14.18
C LEU A 11 -4.97 -12.05 -15.42
N ALA A 12 -4.03 -11.12 -15.60
CA ALA A 12 -4.00 -10.26 -16.79
C ALA A 12 -3.80 -11.08 -18.08
N ARG A 13 -2.89 -12.05 -18.07
CA ARG A 13 -2.67 -12.97 -19.20
C ARG A 13 -3.91 -13.81 -19.51
N GLU A 14 -4.57 -14.35 -18.48
CA GLU A 14 -5.78 -15.14 -18.64
C GLU A 14 -6.91 -14.32 -19.27
N LYS A 15 -7.14 -13.08 -18.79
CA LYS A 15 -8.19 -12.22 -19.33
C LYS A 15 -7.91 -11.72 -20.75
N ILE A 16 -6.64 -11.54 -21.13
CA ILE A 16 -6.25 -11.23 -22.52
C ILE A 16 -6.52 -12.44 -23.43
N ASN A 17 -6.14 -13.65 -22.98
CA ASN A 17 -6.35 -14.89 -23.75
C ASN A 17 -7.83 -15.23 -23.91
N ALA A 18 -8.66 -14.90 -22.91
CA ALA A 18 -10.12 -15.10 -22.95
C ALA A 18 -10.88 -14.11 -23.87
N ARG A 19 -10.19 -13.30 -24.70
CA ARG A 19 -10.76 -12.24 -25.56
C ARG A 19 -11.70 -11.25 -24.85
N ARG A 20 -11.65 -11.18 -23.51
CA ARG A 20 -12.51 -10.33 -22.66
C ARG A 20 -11.93 -8.94 -22.40
N LEU A 21 -10.69 -8.68 -22.84
CA LEU A 21 -10.02 -7.38 -22.79
C LEU A 21 -9.51 -7.02 -24.20
N MET A 22 -9.94 -5.88 -24.73
CA MET A 22 -9.38 -5.35 -25.98
C MET A 22 -7.94 -4.87 -25.70
N PRO A 23 -6.95 -5.24 -26.53
CA PRO A 23 -5.55 -4.86 -26.32
C PRO A 23 -5.33 -3.37 -26.60
N SER A 24 -5.72 -2.52 -25.65
CA SER A 24 -5.40 -1.09 -25.69
C SER A 24 -3.92 -0.86 -25.38
N THR A 25 -3.35 0.23 -25.90
CA THR A 25 -1.96 0.63 -25.63
C THR A 25 -1.71 0.81 -24.13
N ALA A 26 -2.70 1.33 -23.39
CA ALA A 26 -2.64 1.47 -21.93
C ALA A 26 -2.51 0.11 -21.22
N LEU A 27 -3.27 -0.92 -21.63
CA LEU A 27 -3.18 -2.25 -21.03
C LEU A 27 -1.83 -2.91 -21.29
N LYS A 28 -1.28 -2.76 -22.51
CA LYS A 28 0.06 -3.27 -22.84
C LYS A 28 1.13 -2.60 -21.99
N GLN A 29 1.03 -1.29 -21.77
CA GLN A 29 1.97 -0.56 -20.93
C GLN A 29 1.92 -1.05 -19.48
N VAL A 30 0.72 -1.19 -18.91
CA VAL A 30 0.54 -1.72 -17.54
C VAL A 30 1.12 -3.13 -17.40
N VAL A 31 0.85 -4.02 -18.35
CA VAL A 31 1.41 -5.40 -18.32
C VAL A 31 2.93 -5.39 -18.42
N LYS A 32 3.51 -4.50 -19.23
CA LYS A 32 4.96 -4.32 -19.35
C LYS A 32 5.57 -3.82 -18.04
N ASP A 33 4.94 -2.84 -17.39
CA ASP A 33 5.39 -2.28 -16.11
C ASP A 33 5.30 -3.32 -14.99
N LEU A 34 4.22 -4.11 -14.95
CA LEU A 34 4.09 -5.25 -14.02
C LEU A 34 5.19 -6.30 -14.26
N HIS A 35 5.50 -6.59 -15.52
CA HIS A 35 6.55 -7.55 -15.85
C HIS A 35 7.92 -7.07 -15.40
N ALA A 36 8.25 -5.79 -15.62
CA ALA A 36 9.50 -5.19 -15.16
C ALA A 36 9.64 -5.30 -13.64
N ARG A 37 8.62 -4.89 -12.88
CA ARG A 37 8.61 -4.99 -11.40
C ARG A 37 8.72 -6.44 -10.91
N PHE A 38 8.13 -7.39 -11.62
CA PHE A 38 8.29 -8.80 -11.28
C PHE A 38 9.74 -9.27 -11.44
N GLN A 39 10.43 -8.88 -12.52
CA GLN A 39 11.83 -9.24 -12.72
C GLN A 39 12.75 -8.57 -11.69
N GLU A 40 12.52 -7.29 -11.37
CA GLU A 40 13.24 -6.60 -10.29
C GLU A 40 13.08 -7.32 -8.96
N ALA A 41 11.85 -7.66 -8.58
CA ALA A 41 11.57 -8.38 -7.34
C ALA A 41 12.21 -9.77 -7.34
N LYS A 42 12.22 -10.48 -8.47
CA LYS A 42 12.88 -11.77 -8.63
C LYS A 42 14.40 -11.65 -8.44
N ASN A 43 15.02 -10.65 -9.06
CA ASN A 43 16.45 -10.41 -8.94
C ASN A 43 16.83 -10.05 -7.51
N ALA A 44 16.06 -9.18 -6.84
CA ALA A 44 16.29 -8.82 -5.44
C ALA A 44 16.23 -10.05 -4.51
N VAL A 45 15.24 -10.94 -4.70
CA VAL A 45 15.15 -12.19 -3.92
C VAL A 45 16.36 -13.10 -4.19
N GLN A 46 16.82 -13.19 -5.45
CA GLN A 46 18.01 -13.97 -5.80
C GLN A 46 19.28 -13.42 -5.14
N GLU A 47 19.47 -12.10 -5.13
CA GLU A 47 20.60 -11.46 -4.46
C GLU A 47 20.58 -11.70 -2.95
N VAL A 48 19.44 -11.49 -2.29
CA VAL A 48 19.29 -11.79 -0.85
C VAL A 48 19.57 -13.28 -0.57
N ASN A 49 19.14 -14.20 -1.44
CA ASN A 49 19.43 -15.62 -1.29
C ASN A 49 20.93 -15.94 -1.47
N LYS A 50 21.62 -15.27 -2.40
CA LYS A 50 23.08 -15.42 -2.61
C LYS A 50 23.90 -14.97 -1.41
N THR A 51 23.46 -13.93 -0.69
CA THR A 51 24.16 -13.46 0.53
C THR A 51 24.13 -14.47 1.69
N GLY A 52 23.34 -15.55 1.59
CA GLY A 52 23.29 -16.61 2.60
C GLY A 52 22.67 -16.18 3.94
N ILE A 53 22.19 -14.94 4.06
CA ILE A 53 21.55 -14.39 5.26
C ILE A 53 20.33 -15.23 5.66
N LEU A 54 19.60 -15.73 4.65
CA LEU A 54 18.45 -16.63 4.82
C LEU A 54 18.84 -18.05 5.29
N ARG A 55 20.12 -18.44 5.29
CA ARG A 55 20.59 -19.77 5.72
C ARG A 55 21.13 -19.79 7.16
N LYS A 56 21.16 -18.64 7.84
CA LYS A 56 21.60 -18.56 9.23
C LYS A 56 20.44 -18.98 10.15
N PRO A 57 20.55 -20.10 10.90
CA PRO A 57 19.43 -20.66 11.66
C PRO A 57 18.87 -19.69 12.71
N ASP A 58 19.72 -18.90 13.38
CA ASP A 58 19.30 -17.89 14.37
C ASP A 58 18.48 -16.74 13.75
N LEU A 59 18.82 -16.36 12.52
CA LEU A 59 18.11 -15.33 11.75
C LEU A 59 16.84 -15.89 11.13
N GLN A 60 16.85 -17.16 10.70
CA GLN A 60 15.67 -17.85 10.19
C GLN A 60 14.61 -17.99 11.28
N GLU A 61 14.99 -18.30 12.52
CA GLU A 61 14.04 -18.36 13.63
C GLU A 61 13.44 -16.98 13.95
N LYS A 62 14.25 -15.92 13.99
CA LYS A 62 13.77 -14.54 14.14
C LYS A 62 12.85 -14.11 12.99
N LEU A 63 13.20 -14.45 11.75
CA LEU A 63 12.42 -14.16 10.55
C LEU A 63 11.13 -14.99 10.48
N ASN A 64 11.13 -16.22 10.99
CA ASN A 64 9.94 -17.06 11.09
C ASN A 64 9.00 -16.61 12.23
N ARG A 65 9.55 -16.08 13.34
CA ARG A 65 8.78 -15.46 14.43
C ARG A 65 8.17 -14.12 14.01
N MET A 66 8.82 -13.38 13.11
CA MET A 66 8.30 -12.16 12.49
C MET A 66 7.62 -12.49 11.15
N SER A 67 6.35 -12.90 11.18
CA SER A 67 5.60 -13.05 9.93
C SER A 67 5.64 -11.73 9.16
N ALA A 68 5.99 -11.78 7.87
CA ALA A 68 5.96 -10.61 6.99
C ALA A 68 4.60 -9.91 7.01
N ASP A 69 3.52 -10.67 7.24
CA ASP A 69 2.17 -10.14 7.42
C ASP A 69 2.05 -9.21 8.63
N LYS A 70 2.72 -9.55 9.74
CA LYS A 70 2.76 -8.71 10.94
C LYS A 70 3.57 -7.44 10.69
N MET A 71 4.72 -7.54 10.02
CA MET A 71 5.51 -6.35 9.66
C MET A 71 4.72 -5.40 8.75
N LEU A 72 4.00 -5.94 7.77
CA LEU A 72 3.14 -5.17 6.89
C LEU A 72 1.97 -4.53 7.64
N TYR A 73 1.38 -5.25 8.61
CA TYR A 73 0.34 -4.71 9.47
C TYR A 73 0.87 -3.55 10.32
N ASP A 74 1.97 -3.75 11.05
CA ASP A 74 2.57 -2.73 11.91
C ASP A 74 2.91 -1.48 11.08
N HIS A 75 3.50 -1.66 9.89
CA HIS A 75 3.78 -0.57 8.97
C HIS A 75 2.51 0.15 8.46
N ALA A 76 1.43 -0.57 8.17
CA ALA A 76 0.16 0.04 7.79
C ALA A 76 -0.45 0.89 8.91
N ILE A 77 -0.29 0.47 10.17
CA ILE A 77 -0.72 1.25 11.33
C ILE A 77 0.16 2.50 11.50
N GLU A 78 1.48 2.38 11.36
CA GLU A 78 2.41 3.51 11.42
C GLU A 78 2.13 4.55 10.33
N MET A 79 1.82 4.11 9.10
CA MET A 79 1.43 5.00 8.00
C MET A 79 0.14 5.76 8.32
N CYS A 80 -0.88 5.09 8.87
CA CYS A 80 -2.10 5.74 9.34
C CYS A 80 -1.85 6.75 10.47
N GLN A 81 -1.01 6.39 11.44
CA GLN A 81 -0.67 7.29 12.57
C GLN A 81 0.10 8.51 12.09
N SER A 82 1.08 8.32 11.21
CA SER A 82 1.86 9.40 10.62
C SER A 82 0.96 10.32 9.78
N ALA A 83 0.03 9.76 9.01
CA ALA A 83 -0.93 10.55 8.25
C ALA A 83 -1.89 11.34 9.18
N ALA A 84 -2.35 10.75 10.28
CA ALA A 84 -3.16 11.45 11.27
C ALA A 84 -2.38 12.58 11.98
N LEU A 85 -1.09 12.41 12.21
CA LEU A 85 -0.23 13.48 12.74
C LEU A 85 -0.06 14.60 11.71
N ASP A 86 0.15 14.27 10.43
CA ASP A 86 0.28 15.27 9.38
C ASP A 86 -1.01 16.03 9.09
N GLU A 87 -2.17 15.40 9.29
CA GLU A 87 -3.47 16.10 9.32
C GLU A 87 -3.53 17.13 10.45
N LEU A 88 -3.03 16.79 11.65
CA LEU A 88 -3.06 17.68 12.81
C LEU A 88 -2.16 18.91 12.62
N VAL A 89 -1.07 18.78 11.85
CA VAL A 89 -0.14 19.87 11.55
C VAL A 89 -0.39 20.54 10.18
N GLY A 90 -1.45 20.17 9.46
CA GLY A 90 -1.87 20.80 8.20
C GLY A 90 -1.10 20.37 6.93
N LYS A 91 -0.27 19.31 6.98
CA LYS A 91 0.49 18.80 5.82
C LYS A 91 -0.30 17.76 5.04
N SER A 92 -1.26 18.21 4.22
CA SER A 92 -2.28 17.28 3.69
C SER A 92 -1.88 16.44 2.46
N GLU A 93 -0.96 16.90 1.61
CA GLU A 93 -0.76 16.28 0.28
C GLU A 93 -0.28 14.81 0.37
N SER A 94 0.59 14.51 1.34
CA SER A 94 1.11 13.15 1.53
C SER A 94 0.28 12.29 2.49
N CYS A 95 -0.77 12.85 3.12
CA CYS A 95 -1.66 12.11 4.02
C CYS A 95 -2.57 11.17 3.24
N LEU A 96 -3.17 11.67 2.15
CA LEU A 96 -4.11 10.91 1.34
C LEU A 96 -3.44 9.65 0.76
N GLU A 97 -2.25 9.82 0.19
CA GLU A 97 -1.46 8.70 -0.36
C GLU A 97 -1.13 7.65 0.72
N ARG A 98 -0.77 8.09 1.94
CA ARG A 98 -0.46 7.19 3.05
C ARG A 98 -1.69 6.41 3.54
N TYR A 99 -2.86 7.03 3.60
CA TYR A 99 -4.09 6.30 3.91
C TYR A 99 -4.48 5.33 2.80
N GLN A 100 -4.35 5.72 1.54
CA GLN A 100 -4.61 4.82 0.40
C GLN A 100 -3.67 3.61 0.42
N MET A 101 -2.37 3.82 0.68
CA MET A 101 -1.41 2.73 0.81
C MET A 101 -1.77 1.80 1.98
N SER A 102 -2.09 2.37 3.14
CA SER A 102 -2.50 1.62 4.33
C SER A 102 -3.76 0.78 4.08
N GLN A 103 -4.75 1.35 3.39
CA GLN A 103 -5.98 0.67 2.99
C GLN A 103 -5.67 -0.54 2.09
N ILE A 104 -4.78 -0.39 1.10
CA ILE A 104 -4.37 -1.47 0.20
C ILE A 104 -3.68 -2.59 1.01
N VAL A 105 -2.74 -2.24 1.89
CA VAL A 105 -2.02 -3.23 2.71
C VAL A 105 -2.98 -4.01 3.61
N LEU A 106 -3.87 -3.31 4.33
CA LEU A 106 -4.89 -3.94 5.19
C LEU A 106 -5.83 -4.85 4.38
N HIS A 107 -6.22 -4.43 3.18
CA HIS A 107 -7.02 -5.26 2.29
C HIS A 107 -6.27 -6.51 1.84
N CYS A 108 -5.01 -6.39 1.41
CA CYS A 108 -4.19 -7.53 1.01
C CYS A 108 -4.01 -8.53 2.15
N LEU A 109 -3.69 -8.04 3.36
CA LEU A 109 -3.56 -8.89 4.55
C LEU A 109 -4.88 -9.61 4.87
N SER A 110 -6.03 -8.94 4.68
CA SER A 110 -7.34 -9.58 4.91
C SER A 110 -7.63 -10.71 3.92
N GLN A 111 -7.07 -10.67 2.70
CA GLN A 111 -7.20 -11.74 1.71
C GLN A 111 -6.28 -12.93 2.00
N THR A 112 -5.13 -12.70 2.64
CA THR A 112 -4.14 -13.74 2.95
C THR A 112 -4.27 -14.30 4.37
N ALA A 113 -5.06 -13.64 5.23
CA ALA A 113 -5.30 -14.07 6.61
C ALA A 113 -5.93 -15.47 6.67
N ARG A 114 -5.28 -16.37 7.42
CA ARG A 114 -5.73 -17.76 7.61
C ARG A 114 -6.76 -17.89 8.73
N LEU A 115 -6.70 -17.02 9.73
CA LEU A 115 -7.60 -17.02 10.87
C LEU A 115 -8.76 -16.04 10.62
N PRO A 116 -10.03 -16.47 10.78
CA PRO A 116 -11.19 -15.59 10.61
C PRO A 116 -11.16 -14.35 11.50
N ARG A 117 -10.67 -14.49 12.74
CA ARG A 117 -10.55 -13.38 13.70
C ARG A 117 -9.62 -12.28 13.19
N ASP A 118 -8.46 -12.66 12.66
CA ASP A 118 -7.49 -11.71 12.11
C ASP A 118 -8.08 -11.01 10.89
N ARG A 119 -8.79 -11.75 10.03
CA ARG A 119 -9.50 -11.18 8.89
C ARG A 119 -10.53 -10.13 9.30
N ASP A 120 -11.32 -10.40 10.34
CA ASP A 120 -12.33 -9.46 10.84
C ASP A 120 -11.69 -8.19 11.40
N VAL A 121 -10.58 -8.33 12.14
CA VAL A 121 -9.82 -7.18 12.66
C VAL A 121 -9.25 -6.34 11.50
N LEU A 122 -8.60 -6.96 10.53
CA LEU A 122 -8.05 -6.29 9.35
C LEU A 122 -9.14 -5.56 8.55
N LEU A 123 -10.31 -6.18 8.39
CA LEU A 123 -11.42 -5.57 7.69
C LEU A 123 -12.00 -4.37 8.46
N LYS A 124 -12.10 -4.46 9.78
CA LYS A 124 -12.51 -3.31 10.63
C LYS A 124 -11.57 -2.13 10.46
N TYR A 125 -10.26 -2.35 10.50
CA TYR A 125 -9.28 -1.28 10.28
C TYR A 125 -9.35 -0.72 8.87
N LYS A 126 -9.48 -1.57 7.84
CA LYS A 126 -9.72 -1.11 6.46
C LYS A 126 -10.94 -0.21 6.38
N THR A 127 -12.08 -0.62 6.96
CA THR A 127 -13.30 0.19 6.96
C THR A 127 -13.13 1.51 7.71
N ALA A 128 -12.34 1.55 8.79
CA ALA A 128 -12.02 2.79 9.48
C ALA A 128 -11.22 3.76 8.58
N VAL A 129 -10.22 3.25 7.86
CA VAL A 129 -9.44 4.03 6.89
C VAL A 129 -10.32 4.48 5.71
N ASP A 130 -11.20 3.63 5.19
CA ASP A 130 -12.17 3.99 4.14
C ASP A 130 -13.03 5.19 4.55
N LYS A 131 -13.54 5.16 5.80
CA LYS A 131 -14.36 6.26 6.33
C LYS A 131 -13.55 7.55 6.45
N ARG A 132 -12.31 7.47 6.91
CA ARG A 132 -11.44 8.66 7.00
C ARG A 132 -11.14 9.24 5.62
N LEU A 133 -10.76 8.40 4.66
CA LEU A 133 -10.52 8.81 3.27
C LEU A 133 -11.72 9.57 2.68
N ARG A 134 -12.94 9.05 2.86
CA ARG A 134 -14.15 9.75 2.39
C ARG A 134 -14.34 11.13 3.03
N ILE A 135 -14.04 11.25 4.32
CA ILE A 135 -14.12 12.54 5.01
C ILE A 135 -13.06 13.51 4.44
N LEU A 136 -11.83 13.04 4.20
CA LEU A 136 -10.78 13.85 3.59
C LEU A 136 -11.15 14.30 2.17
N GLU A 137 -11.74 13.42 1.37
CA GLU A 137 -12.26 13.75 0.04
C GLU A 137 -13.39 14.81 0.10
N GLN A 138 -14.30 14.69 1.06
CA GLN A 138 -15.41 15.64 1.27
C GLN A 138 -14.97 16.97 1.86
N GLN A 139 -13.91 16.98 2.67
CA GLN A 139 -13.32 18.19 3.25
C GLN A 139 -12.58 19.04 2.21
N GLY A 140 -12.50 18.57 0.95
CA GLY A 140 -11.97 19.36 -0.15
C GLY A 140 -10.57 19.88 0.16
N PHE A 141 -9.62 18.97 0.43
CA PHE A 141 -8.20 19.29 0.67
C PHE A 141 -7.47 19.86 -0.58
N PHE A 142 -8.08 20.85 -1.23
CA PHE A 142 -7.46 21.94 -1.97
C PHE A 142 -7.61 23.21 -1.13
N HIS A 143 -6.61 23.52 -0.31
CA HIS A 143 -6.46 24.88 0.19
C HIS A 143 -5.07 25.42 -0.17
N PRO A 144 -4.86 25.90 -1.43
CA PRO A 144 -3.70 26.70 -1.76
C PRO A 144 -4.04 28.19 -1.58
N TYR A 145 -4.38 28.63 -0.37
CA TYR A 145 -4.35 30.07 -0.05
C TYR A 145 -4.30 30.30 1.46
N GLU A 146 -3.07 30.32 2.01
CA GLU A 146 -2.80 31.18 3.14
C GLU A 146 -3.09 32.62 2.70
N THR A 147 -4.21 33.13 3.18
CA THR A 147 -4.59 34.53 3.08
C THR A 147 -3.71 35.28 4.08
N ASN A 148 -2.65 35.93 3.63
CA ASN A 148 -1.99 36.97 4.42
C ASN A 148 -2.94 38.17 4.50
N LEU A 149 -3.85 38.11 5.48
CA LEU A 149 -4.57 39.26 6.03
C LEU A 149 -3.58 40.08 6.87
N SER A 150 -2.79 40.93 6.23
CA SER A 150 -2.21 42.10 6.89
C SER A 150 -3.23 43.23 6.88
N GLY A 151 -4.18 43.14 7.81
CA GLY A 151 -4.98 44.28 8.24
C GLY A 151 -4.35 44.89 9.48
N GLU A 152 -3.49 45.89 9.30
CA GLU A 152 -3.22 46.88 10.34
C GLU A 152 -3.66 48.24 9.82
N SER A 153 -4.88 48.59 10.21
CA SER A 153 -5.38 49.95 10.30
C SER A 153 -4.62 50.71 11.37
N SER A 154 -4.12 51.91 11.06
CA SER A 154 -4.00 53.01 12.02
C SER A 154 -3.91 54.35 11.29
N SER A 155 -4.94 55.16 11.59
CA SER A 155 -5.03 56.64 11.64
C SER A 155 -4.43 57.52 10.57
#